data_AF-X1H7A8-F1
#
_entry.id   AF-X1H7A8-F1
#
_cell.length_a   1.000
_cell.length_b   1.000
_cell.length_c   1.000
_cell.angle_alpha   90.00
_cell.angle_beta   90.00
_cell.angle_gamma   90.00
#
_symmetry.space_group_name_H-M   'P 1'
#
loop_
_entity.id
_entity.type
_entity.pdbx_description
1 polymer ?
#
loop_
_entity_poly.entity_id
_entity_poly.type
_entity_poly.pdbx_seq_one_letter_code
_entity_poly.pdbx_strand_id
1 'polypeptide(L)' 'MQITKINKKVYHLEVEGAIINISERLLDRFGRKVTEISIIPDNQIPGQPVWRLLGYSNNRVVQLKNLKRGG' A
#
# COMPACT_ATOMS: atom_id res chain seq x y z
N MET A 1 6.75 11.43 -3.99
CA MET A 1 7.00 9.97 -4.11
C MET A 1 8.48 9.75 -3.90
N GLN A 2 8.83 8.88 -2.96
CA GLN A 2 10.20 8.44 -2.73
C GLN A 2 10.28 6.94 -2.97
N ILE A 3 11.26 6.51 -3.76
CA ILE A 3 11.50 5.09 -4.08
C ILE A 3 12.82 4.68 -3.46
N THR A 4 12.76 3.69 -2.59
CA THR A 4 13.91 3.12 -1.91
C THR A 4 14.03 1.64 -2.29
N LYS A 5 15.16 1.25 -2.85
CA LYS A 5 15.46 -0.17 -3.07
C LYS A 5 16.07 -0.74 -1.79
N ILE A 6 15.29 -1.53 -1.05
CA ILE A 6 15.75 -2.11 0.22
C ILE A 6 16.81 -3.19 -0.05
N ASN A 7 16.59 -4.03 -1.06
CA ASN A 7 17.56 -5.03 -1.48
C ASN A 7 17.35 -5.43 -2.95
N LYS A 8 18.02 -6.50 -3.42
CA LYS A 8 17.89 -6.99 -4.81
C LYS A 8 16.48 -7.44 -5.22
N LYS A 9 15.58 -7.67 -4.25
CA LYS A 9 14.25 -8.27 -4.44
C LYS A 9 13.10 -7.39 -3.94
N VAL A 10 13.37 -6.36 -3.14
CA VAL A 10 12.33 -5.56 -2.47
C VAL A 10 12.47 -4.09 -2.81
N TYR A 11 11.38 -3.51 -3.30
CA TYR A 11 11.20 -2.09 -3.54
C TYR A 11 10.22 -1.54 -2.51
N HIS A 12 10.56 -0.38 -1.96
CA HIS A 12 9.75 0.36 -1.00
C HIS A 12 9.44 1.73 -1.57
N LEU A 13 8.17 2.08 -1.66
CA LEU A 13 7.72 3.33 -2.21
C LEU A 13 6.85 4.05 -1.18
N GLU A 14 7.24 5.26 -0.84
CA GLU A 14 6.41 6.17 -0.06
C GLU A 14 5.69 7.11 -1.04
N VAL A 15 4.36 7.04 -1.03
CA VAL A 15 3.47 7.85 -1.85
C VAL A 15 2.51 8.60 -0.96
N GLU A 16 1.77 9.55 -1.54
CA GLU A 16 0.74 10.26 -0.78
C GLU A 16 -0.31 9.25 -0.26
N GLY A 17 -0.47 9.22 1.06
CA GLY A 17 -1.50 8.41 1.72
C GLY A 17 -1.20 6.91 1.82
N ALA A 18 -0.05 6.41 1.38
CA ALA A 18 0.29 4.99 1.49
C ALA A 18 1.79 4.68 1.37
N ILE A 19 2.14 3.49 1.86
CA ILE A 19 3.38 2.80 1.53
C ILE A 19 3.06 1.66 0.56
N ILE A 20 3.90 1.47 -0.47
CA ILE A 20 3.81 0.35 -1.40
C ILE A 20 5.10 -0.45 -1.34
N ASN A 21 4.99 -1.74 -1.05
CA ASN A 21 6.11 -2.69 -1.10
C ASN A 21 5.91 -3.64 -2.28
N ILE A 22 6.96 -3.83 -3.09
CA ILE A 22 6.98 -4.79 -4.20
C ILE A 22 8.11 -5.79 -3.94
N SER A 23 7.75 -7.05 -3.77
CA SER A 23 8.69 -8.15 -3.53
C SER A 23 8.70 -9.10 -4.73
N GLU A 24 9.83 -9.19 -5.42
CA GLU A 24 10.02 -10.03 -6.61
C GLU A 24 10.76 -11.34 -6.29
N ARG A 25 10.71 -12.28 -7.24
CA ARG A 25 11.43 -13.57 -7.19
C ARG A 25 11.01 -14.43 -6.00
N LEU A 26 9.75 -14.33 -5.62
CA LEU A 26 9.12 -15.21 -4.66
C LEU A 26 8.61 -16.46 -5.38
N LEU A 27 8.42 -17.53 -4.62
CA LEU A 27 7.78 -18.75 -5.08
C LEU A 27 6.56 -19.02 -4.19
N ASP A 28 5.46 -19.42 -4.81
CA ASP A 28 4.33 -19.95 -4.05
C ASP A 28 4.60 -21.39 -3.58
N ARG A 29 3.65 -21.97 -2.84
CA ARG A 29 3.75 -23.35 -2.34
C ARG A 29 3.86 -24.42 -3.44
N PHE A 30 3.62 -24.06 -4.70
CA PHE A 30 3.70 -24.95 -5.86
C PHE A 30 4.94 -24.67 -6.72
N GLY A 31 5.85 -23.79 -6.28
CA GLY A 31 7.07 -23.44 -7.02
C GLY A 31 6.85 -22.48 -8.19
N ARG A 32 5.67 -21.86 -8.31
CA ARG A 32 5.41 -20.86 -9.36
C ARG A 32 5.99 -19.51 -8.94
N LYS A 33 6.59 -18.80 -9.89
CA LYS A 33 7.09 -17.43 -9.66
C LYS A 33 5.92 -16.51 -9.33
N VAL A 34 6.05 -15.77 -8.23
CA VAL A 34 5.07 -14.76 -7.82
C VAL A 34 5.77 -13.46 -7.49
N THR A 35 5.06 -12.36 -7.69
CA THR A 35 5.41 -11.02 -7.20
C THR A 35 4.35 -10.64 -6.19
N GLU A 36 4.79 -10.27 -4.99
CA GLU A 36 3.89 -9.73 -3.97
C GLU A 36 3.88 -8.21 -4.08
N ILE A 37 2.68 -7.63 -4.06
CA ILE A 37 2.47 -6.18 -3.99
C ILE A 37 1.63 -5.92 -2.75
N SER A 38 2.20 -5.23 -1.77
CA SER A 38 1.52 -4.83 -0.54
C SER A 38 1.33 -3.33 -0.53
N ILE A 39 0.07 -2.88 -0.39
CA ILE A 39 -0.30 -1.47 -0.34
C ILE A 39 -0.89 -1.19 1.05
N ILE A 40 -0.20 -0.36 1.82
CA ILE A 40 -0.52 -0.06 3.21
C ILE A 40 -1.01 1.39 3.26
N PRO A 41 -2.32 1.64 3.34
CA PRO A 41 -2.84 2.99 3.42
C PRO A 41 -2.57 3.62 4.80
N ASP A 42 -2.35 4.92 4.83
CA ASP A 42 -2.20 5.70 6.06
C ASP A 42 -3.58 5.92 6.71
N ASN A 43 -3.97 5.01 7.59
CA ASN A 43 -5.27 5.01 8.23
C ASN A 43 -5.22 4.87 9.76
N GLN A 44 -4.03 4.87 10.34
CA GLN A 44 -3.84 4.61 11.77
C GLN A 44 -3.47 5.86 12.56
N ILE A 45 -3.23 7.01 11.92
CA ILE A 45 -2.83 8.24 12.61
C ILE A 45 -4.08 8.99 13.10
N PRO A 46 -4.32 9.10 14.42
CA PRO A 46 -5.47 9.82 14.95
C PRO A 46 -5.43 11.30 14.58
N GLY A 47 -6.57 11.87 14.17
CA GLY A 47 -6.67 13.29 13.81
C GLY A 47 -6.20 13.64 12.39
N GLN A 48 -5.61 12.70 11.66
CA GLN A 48 -5.29 12.87 10.23
C GLN A 48 -6.42 12.35 9.34
N PRO A 49 -6.53 12.83 8.09
CA PRO A 49 -7.43 12.24 7.10
C PRO A 49 -7.12 10.76 6.91
N VAL A 50 -8.17 9.94 6.91
CA VAL A 50 -8.04 8.48 6.75
C VAL A 50 -7.93 8.13 5.27
N TRP A 51 -6.87 7.42 4.90
CA TRP A 51 -6.72 6.86 3.56
C TRP A 51 -7.25 5.42 3.51
N ARG A 52 -7.85 5.03 2.39
CA ARG A 52 -8.28 3.64 2.17
C ARG A 52 -7.88 3.12 0.82
N LEU A 53 -7.49 1.84 0.81
CA LEU A 53 -7.30 1.07 -0.41
C LEU A 53 -8.66 0.57 -0.91
N LEU A 54 -8.99 0.91 -2.16
CA LEU A 54 -10.18 0.43 -2.88
C LEU A 54 -9.73 -0.26 -4.17
N GLY A 55 -10.33 -1.40 -4.50
CA GLY A 55 -10.12 -2.10 -5.76
C GLY A 55 -9.61 -3.52 -5.60
N TYR A 56 -9.36 -4.16 -6.75
CA TYR A 56 -8.78 -5.49 -6.86
C TYR A 56 -7.67 -5.47 -7.92
N SER A 57 -8.05 -5.38 -9.21
CA SER A 57 -7.10 -5.24 -10.32
C SER A 57 -6.61 -3.81 -10.55
N ASN A 58 -7.43 -2.82 -10.15
CA ASN A 58 -7.14 -1.39 -10.26
C ASN A 58 -7.15 -0.76 -8.86
N ASN A 59 -6.11 -1.04 -8.10
CA ASN A 59 -5.95 -0.52 -6.74
C ASN A 59 -5.88 1.01 -6.75
N ARG A 60 -6.65 1.65 -5.88
CA ARG A 60 -6.68 3.10 -5.66
C ARG A 60 -6.58 3.37 -4.17
N VAL A 61 -5.69 4.29 -3.79
CA VAL A 61 -5.65 4.83 -2.42
C VAL A 61 -6.41 6.15 -2.44
N VAL A 62 -7.49 6.25 -1.66
CA VAL A 62 -8.34 7.44 -1.63
C VAL A 62 -8.39 8.03 -0.23
N GLN A 63 -8.34 9.36 -0.15
CA GLN A 63 -8.56 10.08 1.10
C GLN A 63 -10.06 10.15 1.37
N LEU A 64 -10.49 9.61 2.51
CA LEU A 64 -11.87 9.79 2.95
C LEU A 64 -12.00 11.17 3.60
N LYS A 65 -13.01 11.94 3.20
CA LYS A 65 -13.38 13.15 3.94
C LYS A 65 -13.67 12.73 5.38
N ASN A 66 -13.12 13.45 6.36
CA ASN A 66 -13.53 13.30 7.75
C ASN A 66 -15.05 13.34 7.79
N LEU A 67 -15.69 12.17 7.98
CA LEU A 67 -17.09 12.12 8.36
C LEU A 67 -17.09 12.84 9.70
N LYS A 68 -17.49 14.12 9.72
CA LYS A 68 -17.84 14.79 10.96
C LYS A 68 -18.71 13.79 11.69
N ARG A 69 -18.27 13.30 12.86
CA ARG A 69 -19.12 12.52 13.75
C ARG A 69 -20.43 13.28 13.82
N GLY A 70 -21.50 12.69 13.29
CA GLY A 70 -22.83 13.26 13.38
C GLY A 70 -23.07 13.62 14.84
N GLY A 71 -23.65 14.80 15.05
CA GLY A 71 -23.82 15.42 16.36
C GLY A 71 -24.66 14.62 17.35
#